data_AF-A0A4U9HV64-F1
#
_entry.id   AF-A0A4U9HV64-F1
#
_cell.length_a   1.000
_cell.length_b   1.000
_cell.length_c   1.000
_cell.angle_alpha   90.00
_cell.angle_beta   90.00
_cell.angle_gamma   90.00
#
_symmetry.space_group_name_H-M   'P 1'
#
loop_
_entity.id
_entity.type
_entity.pdbx_description
1 polymer ?
#
loop_
_entity_poly.entity_id
_entity_poly.type
_entity_poly.pdbx_seq_one_letter_code
_entity_poly.pdbx_strand_id
1 'polypeptide(L)' 'MAETWTRGDYPRTITLDPSGRYLYALNQRSDNVTRFAVDPHSGKLSFIAGYTPVGSPSQMVFAPATQ' A
#
# COMPACT_ATOMS: atom_id res chain seq x y z
N MET A 1 17.88 6.89 -7.38
CA MET A 1 17.05 5.86 -6.73
C MET A 1 15.98 6.58 -5.93
N ALA A 2 14.70 6.25 -6.10
CA ALA A 2 13.63 6.91 -5.37
C ALA A 2 13.29 6.04 -4.15
N GLU A 3 13.48 6.59 -2.96
CA GLU A 3 13.09 5.96 -1.70
C GLU A 3 11.79 6.62 -1.21
N THR A 4 10.87 5.83 -0.65
CA THR A 4 9.62 6.35 -0.08
C THR A 4 9.29 5.60 1.20
N TRP A 5 9.17 6.34 2.29
CA TRP A 5 8.78 5.77 3.58
C TRP A 5 7.32 5.28 3.54
N THR A 6 7.09 4.06 4.04
CA THR A 6 5.77 3.43 4.10
C THR A 6 4.78 4.09 5.07
N ARG A 7 5.23 5.07 5.85
CA ARG A 7 4.43 5.75 6.89
C ARG A 7 3.97 4.81 8.02
N GLY A 8 4.78 3.80 8.30
CA GLY A 8 4.63 2.92 9.45
C GLY A 8 5.93 2.15 9.73
N ASP A 9 5.82 1.12 10.57
CA ASP A 9 6.90 0.24 10.98
C ASP A 9 6.61 -1.21 10.58
N TYR A 10 7.68 -1.91 10.20
CA TYR A 10 7.69 -3.33 9.85
C TYR A 10 6.63 -3.70 8.78
N PRO A 11 6.74 -3.17 7.55
CA PRO A 11 5.84 -3.53 6.46
C PRO A 11 5.99 -5.01 6.14
N ARG A 12 4.94 -5.80 6.39
CA ARG A 12 4.94 -7.24 6.14
C ARG A 12 4.56 -7.58 4.71
N THR A 13 3.68 -6.78 4.11
CA THR A 13 3.21 -6.99 2.74
C THR A 13 3.04 -5.65 2.04
N ILE A 14 3.39 -5.66 0.76
CA ILE A 14 3.13 -4.58 -0.18
C ILE A 14 2.32 -5.16 -1.32
N THR A 15 1.23 -4.49 -1.71
CA THR A 15 0.33 -4.98 -2.76
C THR A 15 -0.01 -3.84 -3.71
N LEU A 16 0.16 -4.08 -5.01
CA LEU A 16 -0.31 -3.20 -6.07
C LEU A 16 -1.74 -3.58 -6.44
N ASP A 17 -2.61 -2.60 -6.64
CA ASP A 17 -3.96 -2.85 -7.13
C ASP A 17 -3.96 -3.34 -8.59
N PRO A 18 -5.01 -4.04 -9.05
CA PRO A 18 -5.06 -4.57 -10.42
C PRO A 18 -4.97 -3.51 -11.52
N SER A 19 -5.35 -2.26 -11.25
CA SER A 19 -5.19 -1.16 -12.21
C SER A 19 -3.77 -0.57 -12.24
N GLY A 20 -2.91 -0.96 -11.30
CA GLY A 20 -1.55 -0.46 -11.18
C GLY A 20 -1.43 0.98 -10.71
N ARG A 21 -2.53 1.61 -10.24
CA ARG A 21 -2.58 3.03 -9.88
C ARG A 21 -2.37 3.27 -8.39
N TYR A 22 -2.51 2.24 -7.57
CA TYR A 22 -2.42 2.32 -6.12
C TYR A 22 -1.58 1.18 -5.55
N LEU A 23 -0.70 1.54 -4.61
CA LEU A 23 0.11 0.62 -3.84
C LEU A 23 -0.27 0.72 -2.36
N TYR A 24 -0.44 -0.43 -1.72
CA TYR A 24 -0.82 -0.56 -0.32
C TYR A 24 0.35 -1.14 0.46
N ALA A 25 0.71 -0.53 1.59
CA ALA A 25 1.72 -1.05 2.50
C ALA A 25 1.05 -1.43 3.83
N LEU A 26 1.18 -2.70 4.22
CA LEU A 26 0.64 -3.26 5.45
C LEU A 26 1.71 -3.18 6.54
N ASN A 27 1.69 -2.11 7.34
CA ASN A 27 2.68 -1.87 8.39
C ASN A 27 2.28 -2.60 9.66
N GLN A 28 2.90 -3.76 9.89
CA GLN A 28 2.45 -4.69 10.91
C GLN A 28 2.54 -4.11 12.32
N ARG A 29 3.66 -3.45 12.66
CA ARG A 29 3.88 -2.94 14.03
C ARG A 29 3.20 -1.60 14.30
N SER A 30 2.67 -0.96 13.26
CA SER A 30 1.94 0.30 13.39
C SER A 30 0.43 0.13 13.33
N ASP A 31 -0.07 -1.11 13.24
CA ASP A 31 -1.50 -1.41 13.12
C ASP A 31 -2.21 -0.58 12.03
N ASN A 32 -1.54 -0.40 10.88
CA ASN A 32 -2.09 0.41 9.81
C ASN A 32 -1.79 -0.11 8.39
N VAL A 33 -2.66 0.27 7.47
CA VAL A 33 -2.46 0.13 6.02
C VAL A 33 -2.43 1.50 5.40
N THR A 34 -1.31 1.85 4.76
CA THR A 34 -1.10 3.12 4.06
C THR A 34 -1.22 2.91 2.56
N ARG A 35 -1.51 4.00 1.82
CA ARG A 35 -1.77 3.96 0.38
C ARG A 35 -0.95 5.00 -0.35
N PHE A 36 -0.52 4.64 -1.55
CA PHE A 36 0.27 5.49 -2.43
C PHE A 36 -0.35 5.48 -3.82
N ALA A 37 -0.44 6.65 -4.45
CA ALA A 37 -0.68 6.74 -5.88
C ALA A 37 0.61 6.40 -6.63
N VAL A 38 0.48 5.67 -7.73
CA VAL A 38 1.59 5.26 -8.60
C VAL A 38 1.53 6.07 -9.89
N ASP A 39 2.61 6.77 -10.21
CA ASP A 39 2.75 7.40 -11.52
C ASP A 39 2.95 6.32 -12.61
N PRO A 40 2.08 6.23 -13.63
CA PRO A 40 2.11 5.10 -14.57
C PRO A 40 3.29 5.12 -15.54
N HIS A 41 4.03 6.23 -15.64
CA HIS A 41 5.15 6.37 -16.58
C HIS A 41 6.49 6.12 -15.89
N SER A 42 6.62 6.57 -14.65
CA SER A 42 7.87 6.57 -13.89
C SER A 42 7.88 5.62 -12.69
N GLY A 43 6.72 5.10 -12.27
CA GLY A 43 6.56 4.26 -11.09
C GLY A 43 6.75 5.02 -9.76
N LYS A 44 6.86 6.36 -9.79
CA LYS A 44 7.02 7.17 -8.58
C LYS A 44 5.78 7.04 -7.69
N LEU A 45 6.02 6.93 -6.39
CA LEU A 45 4.99 6.80 -5.38
C LEU A 45 4.69 8.15 -4.72
N SER A 46 3.41 8.48 -4.61
CA SER A 46 2.93 9.65 -3.88
C SER A 46 2.01 9.20 -2.76
N PHE A 47 2.35 9.52 -1.51
CA PHE A 47 1.53 9.14 -0.35
C PHE A 47 0.15 9.79 -0.42
N ILE A 48 -0.89 8.98 -0.21
CA ILE A 48 -2.28 9.45 -0.06
C ILE A 48 -2.53 9.63 1.43
N ALA A 49 -2.89 10.85 1.84
CA ALA A 49 -3.06 11.19 3.24
C ALA A 49 -4.04 10.27 3.98
N GLY A 50 -3.67 9.91 5.22
CA GLY A 50 -4.43 8.99 6.08
C GLY A 50 -3.99 7.52 5.94
N TYR A 51 -4.63 6.66 6.73
CA TYR A 51 -4.42 5.22 6.74
C TYR A 51 -5.71 4.51 7.14
N THR A 52 -5.78 3.21 6.85
CA THR A 52 -6.84 2.34 7.39
C THR A 52 -6.30 1.63 8.63
N PRO A 53 -6.93 1.77 9.82
CA PRO A 53 -6.50 1.04 11.02
C PRO A 53 -6.82 -0.44 10.85
N VAL A 54 -5.80 -1.28 10.97
CA VAL A 54 -5.92 -2.74 10.93
C VAL A 54 -4.89 -3.28 11.90
N GLY A 55 -5.29 -4.07 12.90
CA GLY A 55 -4.33 -4.65 13.84
C GLY A 55 -3.43 -5.68 13.16
N SER A 56 -2.12 -5.53 13.31
CA SER A 56 -1.06 -6.45 12.85
C SER A 56 -1.31 -7.02 11.43
N PRO A 57 -1.48 -6.16 10.40
CA PRO A 57 -1.89 -6.60 9.08
C PRO A 57 -0.84 -7.52 8.45
N SER A 58 -1.29 -8.60 7.82
CA SER A 58 -0.41 -9.67 7.36
C SER A 58 -0.41 -9.92 5.86
N GLN A 59 -1.56 -9.81 5.20
CA GLN A 59 -1.71 -10.07 3.77
C GLN A 59 -2.90 -9.28 3.21
N MET A 60 -2.82 -8.94 1.93
CA MET A 60 -3.91 -8.36 1.16
C MET A 60 -3.99 -9.05 -0.20
N VAL A 61 -5.22 -9.36 -0.64
CA VAL A 61 -5.51 -9.88 -1.97
C VAL A 61 -6.70 -9.12 -2.54
N PHE A 62 -6.68 -8.89 -3.85
CA PHE A 62 -7.84 -8.37 -4.56
C PHE A 62 -8.68 -9.53 -5.04
N ALA A 63 -9.96 -9.54 -4.68
CA ALA A 63 -10.91 -10.47 -5.28
C ALA A 63 -11.09 -10.11 -6.77
N PRO A 64 -11.30 -11.11 -7.65
CA PRO A 64 -11.74 -10.85 -9.00
C PRO A 64 -13.00 -9.99 -8.96
N ALA A 65 -13.11 -9.01 -9.87
CA ALA A 65 -14.39 -8.35 -10.08
C ALA A 65 -15.35 -9.42 -10.62
N THR A 66 -16.35 -9.81 -9.83
CA THR A 66 -17.48 -10.57 -10.36
C THR A 66 -18.14 -9.70 -11.41
N GLN A 67 -18.26 -10.18 -12.65
CA GLN A 67 -19.08 -9.53 -13.67
C GLN A 67 -20.54 -9.50 -13.23
#